data_AF-A0A2H3NPZ8-F1
#
_entry.id   AF-A0A2H3NPZ8-F1
#
_cell.length_a   1.000
_cell.length_b   1.000
_cell.length_c   1.000
_cell.angle_alpha   90.00
_cell.angle_beta   90.00
_cell.angle_gamma   90.00
#
_symmetry.space_group_name_H-M   'P 1'
#
loop_
_entity.id
_entity.type
_entity.pdbx_description
1 polymer ?
#
loop_
_entity_poly.entity_id
_entity_poly.type
_entity_poly.pdbx_seq_one_letter_code
_entity_poly.pdbx_strand_id
1 'polypeptide(L)'
;MLSDDAIAALESAVSTCDAARRDLEAALTRAEKASDDTDHNEALQAIATAIQEWGAGQEQFADAVDASNAPDIPMAALLLKNETGTDAMNARRGVPGVSVDGTDQPFDVDLSGMRGSALTDAITMYVE
;
A
#
# COMPACT_ATOMS: atom_id res chain seq x y z
N MET A 1 22.24 -12.39 -5.54
CA MET A 1 22.27 -10.92 -5.57
C MET A 1 21.29 -10.48 -6.61
N LEU A 2 20.55 -9.41 -6.34
CA LEU A 2 19.63 -8.85 -7.32
C LEU A 2 20.43 -8.14 -8.42
N SER A 3 19.86 -8.03 -9.62
CA SER A 3 20.42 -7.15 -10.65
C SER A 3 20.05 -5.70 -10.34
N ASP A 4 20.82 -4.73 -10.83
CA ASP A 4 20.51 -3.30 -10.66
C ASP A 4 19.11 -2.94 -11.19
N ASP A 5 18.68 -3.56 -12.30
CA ASP A 5 17.33 -3.37 -12.83
C ASP A 5 16.24 -3.92 -11.90
N ALA A 6 16.47 -5.09 -11.28
CA ALA A 6 15.54 -5.65 -10.31
C ALA A 6 15.47 -4.81 -9.04
N ILE A 7 16.62 -4.30 -8.57
CA ILE A 7 16.69 -3.37 -7.44
C ILE A 7 15.84 -2.13 -7.76
N ALA A 8 16.07 -1.48 -8.90
CA ALA A 8 15.34 -0.26 -9.27
C ALA A 8 13.82 -0.49 -9.37
N ALA A 9 13.40 -1.62 -9.94
CA ALA A 9 11.98 -1.99 -10.03
C ALA A 9 11.35 -2.22 -8.64
N LEU A 10 12.02 -2.98 -7.78
CA LEU A 10 11.55 -3.26 -6.42
C LEU A 10 11.49 -1.98 -5.58
N GLU A 11 12.50 -1.11 -5.64
CA GLU A 11 12.50 0.17 -4.93
C GLU A 11 11.40 1.11 -5.42
N SER A 12 11.15 1.14 -6.73
CA SER A 12 10.05 1.91 -7.29
C SER A 12 8.70 1.43 -6.75
N ALA A 13 8.47 0.11 -6.71
CA ALA A 13 7.23 -0.47 -6.20
C ALA A 13 7.06 -0.22 -4.68
N VAL A 14 8.14 -0.34 -3.90
CA VAL A 14 8.13 0.02 -2.47
C VAL A 14 7.80 1.49 -2.26
N SER A 15 8.41 2.38 -3.04
CA SER A 15 8.14 3.82 -2.98
C SER A 15 6.66 4.15 -3.26
N THR A 16 6.05 3.47 -4.24
CA THR A 16 4.61 3.57 -4.53
C THR A 16 3.76 3.16 -3.32
N CYS A 17 4.06 2.01 -2.71
CA CYS A 17 3.34 1.54 -1.51
C CYS A 17 3.51 2.51 -0.32
N ASP A 18 4.72 3.05 -0.14
CA ASP A 18 5.01 4.02 0.92
C ASP A 18 4.27 5.35 0.71
N ALA A 19 4.16 5.81 -0.54
CA ALA A 19 3.36 6.98 -0.90
C ALA A 19 1.88 6.74 -0.63
N ALA A 20 1.34 5.64 -1.15
CA ALA A 20 -0.05 5.26 -0.96
C ALA A 20 -0.43 5.15 0.53
N ARG A 21 0.46 4.59 1.38
CA ARG A 21 0.25 4.60 2.83
C ARG A 21 0.12 6.02 3.40
N ARG A 22 1.04 6.92 3.05
CA ARG A 22 1.02 8.30 3.56
C ARG A 22 -0.25 9.02 3.12
N ASP A 23 -0.66 8.81 1.89
CA ASP A 23 -1.86 9.40 1.32
C ASP A 23 -3.13 8.84 1.98
N LEU A 24 -3.16 7.54 2.27
CA LEU A 24 -4.23 6.92 3.05
C LEU A 24 -4.31 7.53 4.47
N GLU A 25 -3.20 7.65 5.17
CA GLU A 25 -3.17 8.23 6.52
C GLU A 25 -3.64 9.69 6.53
N ALA A 26 -3.27 10.46 5.51
CA ALA A 26 -3.73 11.84 5.32
C ALA A 26 -5.23 11.91 5.00
N ALA A 27 -5.73 11.06 4.10
CA ALA A 27 -7.13 11.01 3.70
C ALA A 27 -8.04 10.58 4.86
N LEU A 28 -7.63 9.58 5.65
CA LEU A 28 -8.33 9.18 6.88
C LEU A 28 -8.38 10.32 7.91
N THR A 29 -7.28 11.08 8.06
CA THR A 29 -7.25 12.25 8.95
C THR A 29 -8.18 13.36 8.45
N ARG A 30 -8.31 13.52 7.13
CA ARG A 30 -9.25 14.46 6.52
C ARG A 30 -10.69 14.03 6.77
N ALA A 31 -11.02 12.76 6.54
CA ALA A 31 -12.36 12.21 6.78
C ALA A 31 -12.81 12.40 8.23
N GLU A 32 -11.90 12.23 9.20
CA GLU A 32 -12.16 12.46 10.63
C GLU A 32 -12.47 13.93 10.96
N LYS A 33 -11.87 14.87 10.21
CA LYS A 33 -12.00 16.32 10.44
C LYS A 33 -13.05 17.00 9.55
N ALA A 34 -13.67 16.25 8.65
CA ALA A 34 -14.59 16.79 7.67
C ALA A 34 -15.75 17.51 8.36
N SER A 35 -16.00 18.76 7.96
CA SER A 35 -17.05 19.60 8.54
C SER A 35 -18.38 19.54 7.78
N ASP A 36 -18.36 19.00 6.57
CA ASP A 36 -19.53 18.86 5.70
C ASP A 36 -19.42 17.65 4.77
N ASP A 37 -20.52 17.34 4.10
CA ASP A 37 -20.65 16.16 3.25
C ASP A 37 -19.75 16.20 2.01
N THR A 38 -19.40 17.39 1.50
CA THR A 38 -18.53 17.52 0.33
C THR A 38 -17.11 17.15 0.69
N ASP A 39 -16.60 17.72 1.79
CA ASP A 39 -15.26 17.40 2.30
C ASP A 39 -15.14 15.93 2.73
N HIS A 40 -16.20 15.38 3.34
CA HIS A 40 -16.26 13.97 3.70
C HIS A 40 -16.18 13.08 2.44
N ASN A 41 -16.96 13.38 1.40
CA ASN A 41 -16.97 12.59 0.18
C ASN A 41 -15.63 12.65 -0.59
N GLU A 42 -15.00 13.83 -0.67
CA GLU A 42 -13.64 13.96 -1.22
C GLU A 42 -12.63 13.11 -0.45
N ALA A 43 -12.75 13.07 0.89
CA ALA A 43 -11.89 12.24 1.71
C ALA A 43 -12.13 10.74 1.47
N LEU A 44 -13.38 10.29 1.28
CA LEU A 44 -13.67 8.89 0.93
C LEU A 44 -13.08 8.49 -0.42
N GLN A 45 -13.16 9.35 -1.44
CA GLN A 45 -12.53 9.10 -2.73
C GLN A 45 -11.01 9.02 -2.60
N ALA A 46 -10.39 9.93 -1.84
CA ALA A 46 -8.96 9.89 -1.60
C ALA A 46 -8.50 8.63 -0.85
N ILE A 47 -9.30 8.13 0.11
CA ILE A 47 -9.05 6.84 0.78
C ILE A 47 -9.07 5.70 -0.24
N ALA A 48 -10.09 5.64 -1.10
CA ALA A 48 -10.22 4.58 -2.10
C ALA A 48 -9.07 4.60 -3.12
N THR A 49 -8.70 5.78 -3.63
CA THR A 49 -7.54 5.95 -4.52
C THR A 49 -6.26 5.45 -3.86
N ALA A 50 -6.00 5.83 -2.61
CA ALA A 50 -4.81 5.40 -1.90
C ALA A 50 -4.77 3.87 -1.70
N ILE A 51 -5.91 3.22 -1.46
CA ILE A 51 -6.00 1.75 -1.38
C ILE A 51 -5.66 1.10 -2.72
N GLN A 52 -6.23 1.60 -3.81
CA GLN A 52 -6.01 1.08 -5.17
C GLN A 52 -4.55 1.28 -5.60
N GLU A 53 -3.97 2.44 -5.32
CA GLU A 53 -2.55 2.71 -5.60
C GLU A 53 -1.63 1.84 -4.76
N TRP A 54 -1.99 1.57 -3.50
CA TRP A 54 -1.23 0.62 -2.67
C TRP A 54 -1.28 -0.77 -3.30
N GLY A 55 -2.47 -1.25 -3.68
CA GLY A 55 -2.64 -2.53 -4.38
C GLY A 55 -1.81 -2.63 -5.66
N ALA A 56 -1.89 -1.60 -6.52
CA ALA A 56 -1.10 -1.55 -7.75
C ALA A 56 0.42 -1.54 -7.46
N GLY A 57 0.86 -0.88 -6.39
CA GLY A 57 2.25 -0.94 -5.93
C GLY A 57 2.67 -2.33 -5.45
N GLN A 58 1.77 -3.08 -4.83
CA GLN A 58 2.00 -4.46 -4.40
C GLN A 58 2.08 -5.43 -5.57
N GLU A 59 1.20 -5.28 -6.56
CA GLU A 59 1.27 -6.04 -7.81
C GLU A 59 2.58 -5.77 -8.55
N GLN A 60 2.97 -4.50 -8.67
CA GLN A 60 4.27 -4.13 -9.24
C GLN A 60 5.44 -4.76 -8.48
N PHE A 61 5.36 -4.84 -7.15
CA PHE A 61 6.38 -5.49 -6.35
C PHE A 61 6.42 -7.00 -6.64
N ALA A 62 5.27 -7.68 -6.65
CA ALA A 62 5.18 -9.10 -6.97
C ALA A 62 5.73 -9.42 -8.37
N ASP A 63 5.36 -8.64 -9.39
CA ASP A 63 5.88 -8.76 -10.75
C ASP A 63 7.40 -8.57 -10.80
N ALA A 64 7.94 -7.59 -10.05
CA ALA A 64 9.38 -7.36 -9.95
C ALA A 64 10.10 -8.51 -9.23
N VAL A 65 9.48 -9.13 -8.22
CA VAL A 65 10.00 -10.34 -7.56
C VAL A 65 10.10 -11.48 -8.56
N ASP A 66 9.03 -11.76 -9.31
CA ASP A 66 9.00 -12.83 -10.31
C ASP A 66 10.07 -12.62 -11.40
N ALA A 67 10.26 -11.37 -11.84
CA ALA A 67 11.31 -11.01 -12.80
C ALA A 67 12.74 -11.08 -12.23
N SER A 68 12.91 -10.92 -10.91
CA SER A 68 14.22 -10.89 -10.26
C SER A 68 14.87 -12.27 -10.06
N ASN A 69 14.15 -13.36 -10.32
CA ASN A 69 14.52 -14.74 -9.98
C ASN A 69 14.69 -14.99 -8.47
N ALA A 70 14.20 -14.10 -7.61
CA ALA A 70 14.11 -14.37 -6.19
C ALA A 70 13.10 -15.51 -5.94
N PRO A 71 13.32 -16.38 -4.93
CA PRO A 71 12.44 -17.52 -4.67
C PRO A 71 11.01 -17.15 -4.29
N ASP A 72 10.85 -16.05 -3.55
CA ASP A 72 9.57 -15.55 -3.05
C ASP A 72 9.70 -14.07 -2.62
N ILE A 73 8.55 -13.44 -2.33
CA ILE A 73 8.44 -12.05 -1.87
C ILE A 73 9.25 -11.78 -0.59
N PRO A 74 9.18 -12.61 0.48
CA PRO A 74 9.99 -12.41 1.67
C PRO A 74 11.51 -12.41 1.39
N MET A 75 11.98 -13.30 0.52
CA MET A 75 13.40 -13.40 0.17
C MET A 75 13.84 -12.22 -0.68
N ALA A 76 13.04 -11.79 -1.66
CA ALA A 76 13.33 -10.59 -2.45
C ALA A 76 13.42 -9.34 -1.57
N ALA A 77 12.48 -9.16 -0.64
CA ALA A 77 12.49 -8.07 0.33
C ALA A 77 13.72 -8.09 1.24
N LEU A 78 14.13 -9.28 1.71
CA LEU A 78 15.35 -9.44 2.52
C LEU A 78 16.61 -9.08 1.72
N LEU A 79 16.71 -9.55 0.47
CA LEU A 79 17.83 -9.23 -0.42
C LEU A 79 17.90 -7.73 -0.69
N LEU A 80 16.77 -7.11 -1.05
CA LEU A 80 16.68 -5.67 -1.26
C LEU A 80 17.15 -4.88 -0.04
N LYS A 81 16.65 -5.22 1.15
CA LYS A 81 17.05 -4.56 2.40
C LYS A 81 18.54 -4.73 2.70
N ASN A 82 19.11 -5.89 2.42
CA ASN A 82 20.54 -6.13 2.63
C ASN A 82 21.43 -5.41 1.61
N GLU A 83 20.96 -5.24 0.37
CA GLU A 83 21.73 -4.64 -0.72
C GLU A 83 21.62 -3.11 -0.74
N THR A 84 20.46 -2.53 -0.42
CA THR A 84 20.23 -1.07 -0.50
C THR A 84 19.76 -0.40 0.79
N GLY A 85 19.31 -1.19 1.77
CA GLY A 85 18.69 -0.67 2.99
C GLY A 85 17.19 -0.36 2.85
N THR A 86 16.62 -0.52 1.67
CA THR A 86 15.19 -0.26 1.42
C THR A 86 14.31 -1.30 2.12
N ASP A 87 13.34 -0.84 2.91
CA ASP A 87 12.42 -1.70 3.66
C ASP A 87 11.11 -1.90 2.90
N ALA A 88 10.91 -3.10 2.33
CA ALA A 88 9.71 -3.45 1.58
C ALA A 88 8.49 -3.79 2.45
N MET A 89 8.43 -3.34 3.70
CA MET A 89 7.36 -3.67 4.64
C MET A 89 5.96 -3.30 4.11
N ASN A 90 5.80 -2.10 3.51
CA ASN A 90 4.50 -1.69 2.98
C ASN A 90 4.11 -2.44 1.70
N ALA A 91 5.07 -2.86 0.88
CA ALA A 91 4.81 -3.73 -0.27
C ALA A 91 4.34 -5.13 0.12
N ARG A 92 4.46 -5.52 1.40
CA ARG A 92 4.08 -6.84 1.92
C ARG A 92 2.87 -6.79 2.86
N ARG A 93 2.30 -5.62 3.09
CA ARG A 93 1.24 -5.41 4.07
C ARG A 93 -0.13 -5.71 3.50
N GLY A 94 -0.93 -6.57 4.12
CA GLY A 94 -2.30 -6.78 3.66
C GLY A 94 -3.09 -5.46 3.72
N VAL A 95 -3.74 -5.07 2.62
CA VAL A 95 -4.52 -3.83 2.52
C VAL A 95 -6.01 -4.17 2.43
N PRO A 96 -6.88 -3.63 3.31
CA PRO A 96 -8.31 -3.87 3.23
C PRO A 96 -8.88 -3.45 1.86
N GLY A 97 -9.71 -4.31 1.26
CA GLY A 97 -10.31 -4.08 -0.06
C GLY A 97 -9.44 -4.49 -1.24
N VAL A 98 -8.19 -4.91 -1.00
CA VAL A 98 -7.27 -5.41 -2.04
C VAL A 98 -6.72 -6.77 -1.61
N SER A 99 -6.50 -7.66 -2.57
CA SER A 99 -5.89 -8.96 -2.32
C SER A 99 -4.76 -9.21 -3.29
N VAL A 100 -3.51 -9.10 -2.83
CA VAL A 100 -2.30 -9.44 -3.60
C VAL A 100 -1.57 -10.58 -2.90
N ASP A 101 -1.23 -11.63 -3.65
CA ASP A 101 -0.55 -12.79 -3.10
C ASP A 101 0.80 -12.44 -2.48
N GLY A 102 1.08 -13.03 -1.31
CA GLY A 102 2.32 -12.77 -0.57
C GLY A 102 2.35 -11.47 0.25
N THR A 103 1.24 -10.72 0.30
CA THR A 103 1.07 -9.54 1.16
C THR A 103 0.43 -9.91 2.51
N ASP A 104 1.15 -10.68 3.31
CA ASP A 104 0.65 -11.29 4.56
C ASP A 104 0.90 -10.46 5.83
N GLN A 105 1.60 -9.34 5.73
CA GLN A 105 1.97 -8.56 6.91
C GLN A 105 0.74 -7.83 7.49
N PRO A 106 0.62 -7.73 8.83
CA PRO A 106 -0.54 -7.11 9.46
C PRO A 106 -0.77 -5.67 8.99
N PHE A 107 -2.02 -5.30 8.74
CA PHE A 107 -2.39 -3.90 8.54
C PHE A 107 -2.33 -3.14 9.89
N ASP A 108 -1.49 -2.11 9.99
CA ASP A 108 -1.23 -1.38 11.24
C ASP A 108 -1.58 0.12 11.19
N VAL A 109 -2.31 0.55 10.16
CA VAL A 109 -2.85 1.91 10.12
C VAL A 109 -3.89 2.04 11.24
N ASP A 110 -3.83 3.14 11.98
CA ASP A 110 -4.80 3.42 13.03
C ASP A 110 -6.19 3.67 12.42
N LEU A 111 -7.13 2.79 12.75
CA LEU A 111 -8.53 2.83 12.32
C LEU A 111 -9.48 3.21 13.47
N SER A 112 -8.95 3.72 14.59
CA SER A 112 -9.78 4.17 15.71
C SER A 112 -10.67 5.36 15.33
N GLY A 113 -11.73 5.57 16.13
CA GLY A 113 -12.68 6.66 15.90
C GLY A 113 -13.44 6.50 14.59
N MET A 114 -13.54 7.59 13.83
CA MET A 114 -14.28 7.63 12.55
C MET A 114 -13.48 7.05 11.37
N ARG A 115 -12.18 6.80 11.55
CA ARG A 115 -11.28 6.34 10.48
C ARG A 115 -11.68 4.97 9.95
N GLY A 116 -12.04 4.02 10.82
CA GLY A 116 -12.47 2.68 10.42
C GLY A 116 -13.77 2.67 9.61
N SER A 117 -14.74 3.52 9.99
CA SER A 117 -15.98 3.68 9.22
C SER A 117 -15.70 4.30 7.85
N ALA A 118 -14.93 5.38 7.80
CA ALA A 118 -14.55 6.03 6.55
C ALA A 118 -13.81 5.07 5.60
N LEU A 119 -12.93 4.22 6.13
CA LEU A 119 -12.26 3.18 5.34
C LEU A 119 -13.28 2.19 4.74
N THR A 120 -14.21 1.71 5.56
CA THR A 120 -15.23 0.75 5.13
C THR A 120 -16.15 1.35 4.07
N ASP A 121 -16.59 2.60 4.26
CA ASP A 121 -17.44 3.32 3.33
C ASP A 121 -16.72 3.57 2.01
N ALA A 122 -15.46 4.03 2.05
CA ALA A 122 -14.65 4.24 0.86
C ALA A 122 -14.47 2.95 0.04
N ILE A 123 -14.13 1.83 0.71
CA ILE A 123 -14.02 0.53 0.04
C ILE A 123 -15.35 0.13 -0.59
N THR A 124 -16.45 0.21 0.16
CA THR A 124 -17.77 -0.22 -0.30
C THR A 124 -18.29 0.62 -1.48
N MET A 125 -17.97 1.91 -1.51
CA MET A 125 -18.48 2.85 -2.50
C MET A 125 -17.61 2.94 -3.76
N TYR A 126 -16.30 2.73 -3.64
CA TYR A 126 -15.34 3.13 -4.68
C TYR A 126 -14.29 2.08 -5.05
N VAL A 127 -14.15 0.99 -4.29
CA VAL A 127 -13.19 -0.09 -4.59
C VAL A 127 -13.97 -1.30 -5.12
N GLU A 128 -13.70 -1.69 -6.36
CA GLU A 128 -14.34 -2.84 -7.06
C GLU A 128 -13.56 -4.15 -6.89
#